data_AF-A0A0T9UN44-F1
#
_entry.id   AF-A0A0T9UN44-F1
#
_cell.length_a   1.000
_cell.length_b   1.000
_cell.length_c   1.000
_cell.angle_alpha   90.00
_cell.angle_beta   90.00
_cell.angle_gamma   90.00
#
_symmetry.space_group_name_H-M   'P 1'
#
loop_
_entity.id
_entity.type
_entity.pdbx_description
1 polymer ?
#
loop_
_entity_poly.entity_id
_entity_poly.type
_entity_poly.pdbx_seq_one_letter_code
_entity_poly.pdbx_strand_id
1 'polypeptide(L)'
;MAATDGTAAYLVGANASLALDGKGTTTASGTAHGILLDSGAVGLTVNDAIISVNGSGNGIENKANIAGIQLNATTLDAGSGAGVRTGASMATTNSGTINVNGKGGTGILFANTDLSMTSSILDMSKSQQLIINVTGENGIGIDSRSTGDIKTGASVNALNGGPALKIGGTSSSVEQSGNLVSKSTQSPVVDISSGYVTTFINSGKIQAATTSQSAVQNSANNGVAFTNDAGGVINGKVNLRSGNNTVTLMSSSQGTDFITGSGDDTFILKDITATDSALFTSLQGGAGTDSLILDNSLWTLSDATSLQQIDKIKLINNSTFTLDNTLLALGDAADDNASTGFNIESGSRLNVRNNQAVSFNNKLLGTGLVDVDTTGNAFDFTTNAASNTFTGTLALGNSRYALSGLNTQALTTATLQLNQGNYTKVGTGKQTIGGLAFNGGTVDFGNVSPGDKTAVNNIHTRQNMDLRGNGVVQVTLSNMIIIRHRIRNYPYWHKMTHRQY
;
A
#
# COMPACT_ATOMS: atom_id res chain seq x y z
N MET A 1 -51.90 1.59 8.96
CA MET A 1 -52.48 2.91 8.58
C MET A 1 -52.11 3.21 7.14
N ALA A 2 -52.88 4.04 6.42
CA ALA A 2 -52.64 4.39 5.01
C ALA A 2 -52.82 5.90 4.77
N ALA A 3 -51.95 6.51 3.95
CA ALA A 3 -52.12 7.87 3.42
C ALA A 3 -51.81 7.90 1.92
N THR A 4 -52.57 8.66 1.13
CA THR A 4 -52.36 8.86 -0.32
C THR A 4 -52.42 10.35 -0.59
N ASP A 5 -51.38 10.93 -1.21
CA ASP A 5 -51.28 12.36 -1.52
C ASP A 5 -51.66 13.29 -0.36
N GLY A 6 -50.66 13.68 0.44
CA GLY A 6 -50.85 14.40 1.68
C GLY A 6 -49.53 14.55 2.44
N THR A 7 -49.58 14.70 3.76
CA THR A 7 -48.39 14.96 4.58
C THR A 7 -47.67 13.67 5.01
N ALA A 8 -48.33 12.80 5.78
CA ALA A 8 -47.75 11.52 6.22
C ALA A 8 -48.82 10.54 6.73
N ALA A 9 -48.50 9.24 6.80
CA ALA A 9 -49.35 8.25 7.48
C ALA A 9 -49.29 8.40 9.01
N TYR A 10 -48.13 8.76 9.57
CA TYR A 10 -48.01 9.28 10.93
C TYR A 10 -47.37 10.66 10.91
N LEU A 11 -48.01 11.64 11.56
CA LEU A 11 -47.44 12.95 11.83
C LEU A 11 -47.20 13.08 13.34
N VAL A 12 -45.94 13.25 13.74
CA VAL A 12 -45.54 13.45 15.13
C VAL A 12 -45.26 14.94 15.32
N GLY A 13 -46.11 15.61 16.09
CA GLY A 13 -46.03 17.05 16.32
C GLY A 13 -45.11 17.46 17.47
N ALA A 14 -45.14 18.75 17.79
CA ALA A 14 -44.34 19.33 18.86
C ALA A 14 -44.55 18.65 20.23
N ASN A 15 -43.44 18.39 20.94
CA ASN A 15 -43.37 17.71 22.23
C ASN A 15 -43.92 16.27 22.25
N ALA A 16 -44.17 15.68 21.08
CA ALA A 16 -44.66 14.31 20.98
C ALA A 16 -43.53 13.33 20.61
N SER A 17 -43.73 12.07 21.00
CA SER A 17 -42.90 10.94 20.60
C SER A 17 -43.78 9.82 20.04
N LEU A 18 -43.25 9.05 19.09
CA LEU A 18 -43.90 7.85 18.57
C LEU A 18 -43.05 6.61 18.87
N ALA A 19 -43.69 5.60 19.44
CA ALA A 19 -43.15 4.24 19.51
C ALA A 19 -44.00 3.36 18.59
N LEU A 20 -43.36 2.75 17.60
CA LEU A 20 -44.00 1.84 16.66
C LEU A 20 -43.45 0.43 16.92
N ASP A 21 -44.23 -0.39 17.62
CA ASP A 21 -43.82 -1.72 18.06
C ASP A 21 -44.65 -2.83 17.37
N GLY A 22 -43.95 -3.87 16.91
CA GLY A 22 -44.53 -5.07 16.31
C GLY A 22 -44.74 -4.98 14.80
N LYS A 23 -45.14 -6.11 14.20
CA LYS A 23 -45.20 -6.36 12.74
C LYS A 23 -46.32 -5.66 11.97
N GLY A 24 -46.82 -4.55 12.48
CA GLY A 24 -47.83 -3.75 11.80
C GLY A 24 -47.27 -3.09 10.53
N THR A 25 -48.11 -2.98 9.49
CA THR A 25 -47.77 -2.28 8.25
C THR A 25 -48.35 -0.86 8.25
N THR A 26 -47.46 0.10 7.99
CA THR A 26 -47.78 1.50 7.67
C THR A 26 -47.60 1.70 6.19
N THR A 27 -48.63 2.18 5.50
CA THR A 27 -48.55 2.46 4.06
C THR A 27 -48.69 3.95 3.78
N ALA A 28 -47.91 4.47 2.84
CA ALA A 28 -48.12 5.80 2.29
C ALA A 28 -47.94 5.76 0.76
N SER A 29 -48.55 6.69 0.04
CA SER A 29 -48.38 6.80 -1.42
C SER A 29 -48.39 8.23 -1.94
N GLY A 30 -47.89 8.39 -3.17
CA GLY A 30 -47.74 9.69 -3.82
C GLY A 30 -46.65 10.53 -3.14
N THR A 31 -47.01 11.73 -2.67
CA THR A 31 -46.08 12.62 -1.96
C THR A 31 -46.04 12.40 -0.44
N ALA A 32 -46.94 11.59 0.12
CA ALA A 32 -47.06 11.42 1.56
C ALA A 32 -45.90 10.59 2.15
N HIS A 33 -45.39 11.02 3.32
CA HIS A 33 -44.37 10.27 4.07
C HIS A 33 -44.98 9.07 4.82
N GLY A 34 -44.16 8.06 5.13
CA GLY A 34 -44.57 7.02 6.07
C GLY A 34 -44.73 7.59 7.48
N ILE A 35 -43.66 8.18 8.00
CA ILE A 35 -43.62 8.91 9.27
C ILE A 35 -43.00 10.28 9.02
N LEU A 36 -43.69 11.35 9.43
CA LEU A 36 -43.15 12.70 9.51
C LEU A 36 -42.96 13.08 10.99
N LEU A 37 -41.71 13.36 11.37
CA LEU A 37 -41.38 14.00 12.64
C LEU A 37 -41.33 15.51 12.39
N ASP A 38 -42.42 16.20 12.67
CA ASP A 38 -42.53 17.64 12.41
C ASP A 38 -41.80 18.45 13.48
N SER A 39 -41.59 19.75 13.21
CA SER A 39 -40.87 20.66 14.09
C SER A 39 -41.31 20.53 15.55
N GLY A 40 -40.35 20.24 16.43
CA GLY A 40 -40.56 20.08 17.87
C GLY A 40 -40.90 18.66 18.33
N ALA A 41 -41.03 17.66 17.44
CA ALA A 41 -41.06 16.26 17.86
C ALA A 41 -39.84 15.92 18.72
N VAL A 42 -39.98 15.00 19.68
CA VAL A 42 -38.93 14.71 20.67
C VAL A 42 -38.44 13.26 20.66
N GLY A 43 -39.10 12.35 19.92
CA GLY A 43 -38.67 10.95 19.89
C GLY A 43 -39.33 10.10 18.80
N LEU A 44 -38.57 9.14 18.29
CA LEU A 44 -39.05 8.04 17.46
C LEU A 44 -38.30 6.76 17.81
N THR A 45 -39.03 5.67 18.02
CA THR A 45 -38.47 4.31 18.07
C THR A 45 -39.32 3.39 17.21
N VAL A 46 -38.66 2.57 16.38
CA VAL A 46 -39.32 1.61 15.50
C VAL A 46 -38.77 0.22 15.76
N ASN A 47 -39.62 -0.69 16.23
CA ASN A 47 -39.25 -2.06 16.58
C ASN A 47 -40.13 -3.05 15.81
N ASP A 48 -39.51 -3.88 14.96
CA ASP A 48 -40.15 -4.98 14.21
C ASP A 48 -41.32 -4.55 13.30
N ALA A 49 -41.39 -3.27 12.92
CA ALA A 49 -42.47 -2.73 12.11
C ALA A 49 -42.14 -2.65 10.61
N ILE A 50 -43.18 -2.57 9.79
CA ILE A 50 -43.08 -2.42 8.33
C ILE A 50 -43.64 -1.06 7.91
N ILE A 51 -42.84 -0.26 7.19
CA ILE A 51 -43.23 1.03 6.63
C ILE A 51 -43.05 0.94 5.11
N SER A 52 -44.13 1.09 4.34
CA SER A 52 -44.12 0.94 2.89
C SER A 52 -44.65 2.19 2.20
N VAL A 53 -43.79 2.89 1.47
CA VAL A 53 -44.10 4.16 0.81
C VAL A 53 -43.95 4.01 -0.70
N ASN A 54 -45.06 4.13 -1.43
CA ASN A 54 -45.08 4.08 -2.88
C ASN A 54 -45.24 5.48 -3.49
N GLY A 55 -44.13 6.07 -3.92
CA GLY A 55 -44.11 7.40 -4.53
C GLY A 55 -42.83 8.15 -4.17
N SER A 56 -42.90 9.48 -4.16
CA SER A 56 -41.77 10.36 -3.84
C SER A 56 -41.64 10.68 -2.35
N GLY A 57 -42.63 10.32 -1.53
CA GLY A 57 -42.55 10.46 -0.09
C GLY A 57 -41.43 9.61 0.53
N ASN A 58 -40.83 10.14 1.59
CA ASN A 58 -39.84 9.42 2.40
C ASN A 58 -40.50 8.41 3.35
N GLY A 59 -39.82 7.30 3.65
CA GLY A 59 -40.29 6.36 4.67
C GLY A 59 -40.34 7.00 6.06
N ILE A 60 -39.23 7.63 6.46
CA ILE A 60 -39.15 8.49 7.63
C ILE A 60 -38.58 9.84 7.20
N GLU A 61 -39.35 10.89 7.45
CA GLU A 61 -38.98 12.28 7.28
C GLU A 61 -38.72 12.91 8.65
N ASN A 62 -37.45 13.06 9.03
CA ASN A 62 -37.06 13.72 10.28
C ASN A 62 -36.87 15.22 10.08
N LYS A 63 -37.98 15.96 9.94
CA LYS A 63 -37.97 17.42 9.82
C LYS A 63 -37.56 18.11 11.12
N ALA A 64 -37.86 17.50 12.26
CA ALA A 64 -37.45 17.95 13.59
C ALA A 64 -35.94 17.91 13.81
N ASN A 65 -35.19 17.15 13.00
CA ASN A 65 -33.78 16.84 13.22
C ASN A 65 -33.51 16.29 14.64
N ILE A 66 -34.38 15.41 15.15
CA ILE A 66 -34.09 14.71 16.40
C ILE A 66 -32.97 13.69 16.20
N ALA A 67 -32.05 13.62 17.15
CA ALA A 67 -30.99 12.62 17.16
C ALA A 67 -31.50 11.29 17.77
N GLY A 68 -30.78 10.20 17.49
CA GLY A 68 -30.97 8.93 18.19
C GLY A 68 -32.18 8.12 17.71
N ILE A 69 -32.74 8.42 16.53
CA ILE A 69 -33.74 7.55 15.89
C ILE A 69 -33.14 6.15 15.74
N GLN A 70 -33.79 5.17 16.36
CA GLN A 70 -33.36 3.78 16.42
C GLN A 70 -34.29 2.93 15.56
N LEU A 71 -33.72 2.29 14.54
CA LEU A 71 -34.39 1.21 13.79
C LEU A 71 -33.94 -0.13 14.36
N ASN A 72 -34.89 -0.95 14.78
CA ASN A 72 -34.62 -2.27 15.32
C ASN A 72 -35.51 -3.30 14.62
N ALA A 73 -34.89 -4.21 13.85
CA ALA A 73 -35.58 -5.18 13.00
C ALA A 73 -36.67 -4.54 12.10
N THR A 74 -36.50 -3.27 11.72
CA THR A 74 -37.50 -2.52 10.93
C THR A 74 -37.39 -2.85 9.45
N THR A 75 -38.50 -2.96 8.74
CA THR A 75 -38.50 -2.99 7.27
C THR A 75 -39.08 -1.69 6.73
N LEU A 76 -38.34 -1.00 5.86
CA LEU A 76 -38.76 0.24 5.23
C LEU A 76 -38.65 0.08 3.72
N ASP A 77 -39.77 0.10 3.02
CA ASP A 77 -39.81 0.12 1.56
C ASP A 77 -40.10 1.55 1.09
N ALA A 78 -39.18 2.15 0.34
CA ALA A 78 -39.32 3.47 -0.25
C ALA A 78 -39.36 3.39 -1.78
N GLY A 79 -40.17 4.26 -2.38
CA GLY A 79 -40.22 4.51 -3.82
C GLY A 79 -39.03 5.36 -4.28
N SER A 80 -39.31 6.51 -4.89
CA SER A 80 -38.28 7.47 -5.35
C SER A 80 -37.84 8.47 -4.28
N GLY A 81 -38.47 8.44 -3.10
CA GLY A 81 -38.02 9.19 -1.93
C GLY A 81 -36.83 8.54 -1.21
N ALA A 82 -36.47 9.11 -0.07
CA ALA A 82 -35.51 8.53 0.85
C ALA A 82 -36.16 7.44 1.73
N GLY A 83 -35.41 6.39 2.06
CA GLY A 83 -35.80 5.50 3.15
C GLY A 83 -35.93 6.29 4.45
N VAL A 84 -34.82 6.92 4.85
CA VAL A 84 -34.78 7.89 5.94
C VAL A 84 -34.14 9.18 5.45
N ARG A 85 -34.81 10.32 5.62
CA ARG A 85 -34.18 11.64 5.53
C ARG A 85 -34.03 12.23 6.92
N THR A 86 -32.82 12.65 7.30
CA THR A 86 -32.56 13.27 8.60
C THR A 86 -31.37 14.22 8.54
N GLY A 87 -31.44 15.35 9.25
CA GLY A 87 -30.31 16.26 9.45
C GLY A 87 -29.55 16.01 10.76
N ALA A 88 -30.00 15.06 11.59
CA ALA A 88 -29.35 14.66 12.84
C ALA A 88 -29.03 13.16 12.85
N SER A 89 -27.99 12.76 13.59
CA SER A 89 -27.53 11.36 13.61
C SER A 89 -28.64 10.43 14.06
N MET A 90 -28.75 9.28 13.37
CA MET A 90 -29.48 8.12 13.90
C MET A 90 -28.73 7.54 15.10
N ALA A 91 -29.34 6.57 15.79
CA ALA A 91 -28.65 5.80 16.83
C ALA A 91 -27.42 5.08 16.26
N THR A 92 -26.40 4.83 17.10
CA THR A 92 -25.13 4.22 16.65
C THR A 92 -25.29 2.79 16.15
N THR A 93 -26.24 2.07 16.73
CA THR A 93 -26.66 0.70 16.35
C THR A 93 -27.97 0.81 15.61
N ASN A 94 -28.18 0.06 14.53
CA ASN A 94 -29.47 -0.09 13.85
C ASN A 94 -29.52 -1.47 13.21
N SER A 95 -30.73 -1.98 13.01
CA SER A 95 -30.95 -3.26 12.35
C SER A 95 -32.25 -3.26 11.54
N GLY A 96 -32.32 -4.20 10.60
CA GLY A 96 -33.46 -4.34 9.69
C GLY A 96 -33.07 -4.03 8.25
N THR A 97 -34.07 -3.71 7.43
CA THR A 97 -33.90 -3.53 5.99
C THR A 97 -34.53 -2.21 5.52
N ILE A 98 -33.80 -1.45 4.72
CA ILE A 98 -34.32 -0.33 3.92
C ILE A 98 -34.24 -0.73 2.45
N ASN A 99 -35.37 -0.89 1.77
CA ASN A 99 -35.44 -1.15 0.34
C ASN A 99 -35.80 0.12 -0.40
N VAL A 100 -35.03 0.47 -1.43
CA VAL A 100 -35.23 1.66 -2.27
C VAL A 100 -35.45 1.21 -3.70
N ASN A 101 -36.70 1.27 -4.14
CA ASN A 101 -37.14 0.65 -5.39
C ASN A 101 -37.39 1.65 -6.52
N GLY A 102 -37.59 2.92 -6.20
CA GLY A 102 -37.84 3.97 -7.19
C GLY A 102 -36.55 4.57 -7.76
N LYS A 103 -36.62 5.01 -9.02
CA LYS A 103 -35.54 5.71 -9.70
C LYS A 103 -35.08 6.94 -8.91
N GLY A 104 -33.77 7.07 -8.71
CA GLY A 104 -33.14 8.17 -7.99
C GLY A 104 -33.41 8.20 -6.49
N GLY A 105 -34.07 7.18 -5.93
CA GLY A 105 -34.30 7.08 -4.49
C GLY A 105 -33.00 6.95 -3.70
N THR A 106 -33.07 7.27 -2.40
CA THR A 106 -31.90 7.18 -1.52
C THR A 106 -32.20 6.31 -0.31
N GLY A 107 -31.29 5.47 0.16
CA GLY A 107 -31.51 4.69 1.39
C GLY A 107 -31.58 5.60 2.61
N ILE A 108 -30.47 6.31 2.86
CA ILE A 108 -30.36 7.35 3.88
C ILE A 108 -29.88 8.64 3.23
N LEU A 109 -30.69 9.69 3.34
CA LEU A 109 -30.30 11.04 2.96
C LEU A 109 -30.01 11.84 4.23
N PHE A 110 -28.72 12.10 4.47
CA PHE A 110 -28.27 12.84 5.63
C PHE A 110 -28.07 14.31 5.26
N ALA A 111 -29.12 15.11 5.45
CA ALA A 111 -29.21 16.51 5.03
C ALA A 111 -30.32 17.23 5.81
N ASN A 112 -30.30 18.56 5.82
CA ASN A 112 -31.44 19.34 6.29
C ASN A 112 -32.68 19.13 5.39
N THR A 113 -33.85 19.56 5.86
CA THR A 113 -35.12 19.41 5.14
C THR A 113 -35.15 20.13 3.79
N ASP A 114 -34.42 21.24 3.68
CA ASP A 114 -34.21 22.00 2.44
C ASP A 114 -33.10 21.41 1.54
N LEU A 115 -32.58 20.22 1.89
CA LEU A 115 -31.50 19.51 1.21
C LEU A 115 -30.12 20.20 1.31
N SER A 116 -30.02 21.27 2.10
CA SER A 116 -28.74 21.89 2.47
C SER A 116 -27.94 20.99 3.41
N MET A 117 -26.65 21.31 3.57
CA MET A 117 -25.79 20.56 4.46
C MET A 117 -26.21 20.72 5.92
N THR A 118 -26.21 19.61 6.66
CA THR A 118 -26.23 19.65 8.12
C THR A 118 -24.82 19.86 8.68
N SER A 119 -24.70 20.36 9.90
CA SER A 119 -23.43 20.39 10.64
C SER A 119 -23.23 19.18 11.57
N SER A 120 -24.19 18.26 11.59
CA SER A 120 -24.18 17.11 12.51
C SER A 120 -23.19 16.03 12.08
N ILE A 121 -22.54 15.39 13.05
CA ILE A 121 -21.83 14.13 12.83
C ILE A 121 -22.87 13.04 12.53
N LEU A 122 -22.57 12.15 11.58
CA LEU A 122 -23.32 10.91 11.42
C LEU A 122 -22.52 9.79 12.09
N ASP A 123 -23.06 9.17 13.12
CA ASP A 123 -22.47 7.97 13.72
C ASP A 123 -23.46 6.81 13.71
N MET A 124 -23.21 5.88 12.80
CA MET A 124 -23.87 4.59 12.66
C MET A 124 -22.82 3.47 12.63
N SER A 125 -21.65 3.68 13.25
CA SER A 125 -20.48 2.81 13.21
C SER A 125 -20.73 1.36 13.64
N LYS A 126 -21.82 1.09 14.39
CA LYS A 126 -22.22 -0.24 14.88
C LYS A 126 -23.50 -0.77 14.23
N SER A 127 -23.85 -0.26 13.05
CA SER A 127 -25.10 -0.57 12.35
C SER A 127 -24.94 -1.61 11.24
N GLN A 128 -24.01 -2.57 11.33
CA GLN A 128 -23.77 -3.59 10.29
C GLN A 128 -25.01 -4.44 9.97
N GLN A 129 -25.92 -4.57 10.93
CA GLN A 129 -27.18 -5.30 10.78
C GLN A 129 -28.29 -4.50 10.10
N LEU A 130 -28.07 -3.21 9.81
CA LEU A 130 -28.94 -2.42 8.95
C LEU A 130 -28.51 -2.65 7.50
N ILE A 131 -29.40 -3.26 6.72
CA ILE A 131 -29.17 -3.58 5.31
C ILE A 131 -29.97 -2.61 4.44
N ILE A 132 -29.29 -1.89 3.56
CA ILE A 132 -29.91 -0.97 2.60
C ILE A 132 -29.81 -1.60 1.21
N ASN A 133 -30.93 -1.97 0.62
CA ASN A 133 -30.99 -2.49 -0.74
C ASN A 133 -31.48 -1.40 -1.69
N VAL A 134 -30.69 -1.06 -2.69
CA VAL A 134 -31.05 -0.05 -3.70
C VAL A 134 -31.20 -0.75 -5.04
N THR A 135 -32.44 -0.91 -5.49
CA THR A 135 -32.83 -1.56 -6.75
C THR A 135 -33.34 -0.56 -7.78
N GLY A 136 -33.65 0.68 -7.37
CA GLY A 136 -33.97 1.77 -8.27
C GLY A 136 -32.77 2.23 -9.10
N GLU A 137 -33.00 2.57 -10.36
CA GLU A 137 -31.98 3.14 -11.23
C GLU A 137 -31.37 4.42 -10.64
N ASN A 138 -30.04 4.55 -10.69
CA ASN A 138 -29.30 5.72 -10.17
C ASN A 138 -29.56 6.03 -8.68
N GLY A 139 -30.08 5.07 -7.90
CA GLY A 139 -30.31 5.27 -6.48
C GLY A 139 -29.00 5.32 -5.70
N ILE A 140 -29.01 6.00 -4.56
CA ILE A 140 -27.84 6.10 -3.68
C ILE A 140 -28.13 5.33 -2.40
N GLY A 141 -27.18 4.54 -1.91
CA GLY A 141 -27.33 3.89 -0.60
C GLY A 141 -27.42 4.91 0.52
N ILE A 142 -26.33 5.65 0.72
CA ILE A 142 -26.23 6.72 1.70
C ILE A 142 -25.68 7.97 0.99
N ASP A 143 -26.47 9.05 0.94
CA ASP A 143 -26.02 10.37 0.48
C ASP A 143 -25.81 11.26 1.72
N SER A 144 -24.54 11.51 2.06
CA SER A 144 -24.18 12.33 3.21
C SER A 144 -23.81 13.74 2.82
N ARG A 145 -24.64 14.71 3.25
CA ARG A 145 -24.43 16.15 3.05
C ARG A 145 -24.21 16.79 4.42
N SER A 146 -23.06 16.52 5.00
CA SER A 146 -22.66 17.12 6.27
C SER A 146 -21.37 17.91 6.16
N THR A 147 -21.15 18.82 7.11
CA THR A 147 -19.83 19.37 7.43
C THR A 147 -19.14 18.59 8.56
N GLY A 148 -19.89 17.76 9.30
CA GLY A 148 -19.38 16.91 10.37
C GLY A 148 -18.86 15.56 9.87
N ASP A 149 -18.10 14.87 10.72
CA ASP A 149 -17.52 13.56 10.41
C ASP A 149 -18.60 12.51 10.11
N ILE A 150 -18.25 11.56 9.25
CA ILE A 150 -19.13 10.48 8.83
C ILE A 150 -18.56 9.14 9.29
N LYS A 151 -19.28 8.46 10.18
CA LYS A 151 -18.98 7.10 10.63
C LYS A 151 -20.15 6.19 10.29
N THR A 152 -20.00 5.32 9.31
CA THR A 152 -21.09 4.43 8.87
C THR A 152 -20.71 2.96 8.92
N GLY A 153 -21.49 2.20 9.68
CA GLY A 153 -21.42 0.75 9.74
C GLY A 153 -22.50 0.06 8.93
N ALA A 154 -23.46 0.80 8.35
CA ALA A 154 -24.57 0.20 7.60
C ALA A 154 -24.08 -0.58 6.37
N SER A 155 -24.72 -1.70 6.07
CA SER A 155 -24.43 -2.49 4.88
C SER A 155 -25.33 -2.04 3.74
N VAL A 156 -24.78 -1.89 2.54
CA VAL A 156 -25.50 -1.36 1.38
C VAL A 156 -25.28 -2.26 0.19
N ASN A 157 -26.38 -2.62 -0.49
CA ASN A 157 -26.39 -3.34 -1.75
C ASN A 157 -26.99 -2.43 -2.84
N ALA A 158 -26.15 -1.69 -3.57
CA ALA A 158 -26.56 -0.88 -4.71
C ALA A 158 -26.58 -1.73 -5.99
N LEU A 159 -27.75 -2.29 -6.32
CA LEU A 159 -27.89 -3.33 -7.34
C LEU A 159 -28.12 -2.80 -8.76
N ASN A 160 -28.74 -1.62 -8.92
CA ASN A 160 -29.12 -1.08 -10.25
C ASN A 160 -28.66 0.36 -10.50
N GLY A 161 -27.59 0.78 -9.84
CA GLY A 161 -26.86 2.00 -10.20
C GLY A 161 -26.84 3.03 -9.10
N GLY A 162 -25.70 3.71 -9.03
CA GLY A 162 -25.31 4.71 -8.03
C GLY A 162 -24.32 4.18 -6.98
N PRO A 163 -23.66 5.10 -6.24
CA PRO A 163 -22.79 4.73 -5.13
C PRO A 163 -23.56 4.10 -3.97
N ALA A 164 -22.90 3.17 -3.28
CA ALA A 164 -23.36 2.68 -2.00
C ALA A 164 -23.20 3.75 -0.91
N LEU A 165 -22.11 4.52 -0.97
CA LEU A 165 -21.86 5.68 -0.12
C LEU A 165 -21.41 6.86 -0.98
N LYS A 166 -22.04 8.00 -0.80
CA LYS A 166 -21.64 9.27 -1.41
C LYS A 166 -21.43 10.31 -0.32
N ILE A 167 -20.30 10.98 -0.36
CA ILE A 167 -20.04 12.17 0.44
C ILE A 167 -20.34 13.37 -0.45
N GLY A 168 -21.54 13.93 -0.30
CA GLY A 168 -21.99 15.13 -1.02
C GLY A 168 -21.71 16.44 -0.28
N GLY A 169 -21.34 16.35 1.01
CA GLY A 169 -21.03 17.51 1.85
C GLY A 169 -19.53 17.85 1.92
N THR A 170 -19.16 18.58 2.96
CA THR A 170 -17.80 19.06 3.24
C THR A 170 -17.11 18.33 4.39
N SER A 171 -17.62 17.15 4.78
CA SER A 171 -17.00 16.27 5.77
C SER A 171 -15.54 15.98 5.41
N SER A 172 -14.63 16.19 6.37
CA SER A 172 -13.21 15.93 6.20
C SER A 172 -12.81 14.49 6.53
N SER A 173 -13.53 13.85 7.45
CA SER A 173 -13.27 12.49 7.91
C SER A 173 -14.42 11.54 7.59
N VAL A 174 -14.06 10.38 7.05
CA VAL A 174 -14.97 9.28 6.76
C VAL A 174 -14.42 7.98 7.32
N GLU A 175 -15.20 7.31 8.16
CA GLU A 175 -14.96 5.96 8.64
C GLU A 175 -16.10 5.07 8.14
N GLN A 176 -15.77 4.02 7.40
CA GLN A 176 -16.73 3.01 7.00
C GLN A 176 -16.32 1.65 7.56
N SER A 177 -17.27 0.98 8.19
CA SER A 177 -17.10 -0.36 8.78
C SER A 177 -18.14 -1.37 8.29
N GLY A 178 -19.09 -0.92 7.46
CA GLY A 178 -20.13 -1.75 6.86
C GLY A 178 -19.67 -2.54 5.64
N ASN A 179 -20.60 -3.31 5.06
CA ASN A 179 -20.42 -3.99 3.78
C ASN A 179 -21.08 -3.18 2.66
N LEU A 180 -20.28 -2.49 1.86
CA LEU A 180 -20.74 -1.68 0.73
C LEU A 180 -20.51 -2.44 -0.57
N VAL A 181 -21.59 -2.63 -1.33
CA VAL A 181 -21.56 -3.30 -2.64
C VAL A 181 -22.24 -2.39 -3.65
N SER A 182 -21.61 -2.19 -4.81
CA SER A 182 -22.28 -1.62 -5.98
C SER A 182 -22.06 -2.47 -7.21
N LYS A 183 -23.14 -2.74 -7.95
CA LYS A 183 -23.11 -3.39 -9.26
C LYS A 183 -22.99 -2.39 -10.41
N SER A 184 -22.87 -1.10 -10.10
CA SER A 184 -22.66 -0.06 -11.12
C SER A 184 -21.36 -0.29 -11.89
N THR A 185 -21.41 -0.11 -13.21
CA THR A 185 -20.22 -0.05 -14.08
C THR A 185 -19.79 1.38 -14.38
N GLN A 186 -20.58 2.38 -13.95
CA GLN A 186 -20.39 3.80 -14.26
C GLN A 186 -20.08 4.65 -13.01
N SER A 187 -20.50 4.20 -11.84
CA SER A 187 -20.33 4.90 -10.56
C SER A 187 -19.40 4.10 -9.66
N PRO A 188 -18.59 4.76 -8.81
CA PRO A 188 -17.84 4.06 -7.79
C PRO A 188 -18.79 3.47 -6.73
N VAL A 189 -18.30 2.49 -5.97
CA VAL A 189 -19.03 2.03 -4.77
C VAL A 189 -19.08 3.14 -3.72
N VAL A 190 -17.95 3.83 -3.52
CA VAL A 190 -17.81 4.98 -2.63
C VAL A 190 -17.33 6.20 -3.41
N ASP A 191 -18.13 7.26 -3.40
CA ASP A 191 -17.81 8.54 -4.02
C ASP A 191 -17.43 9.57 -2.95
N ILE A 192 -16.16 9.95 -2.91
CA ILE A 192 -15.61 10.99 -2.02
C ILE A 192 -15.19 12.24 -2.82
N SER A 193 -15.70 12.42 -4.03
CA SER A 193 -15.29 13.49 -4.95
C SER A 193 -15.75 14.91 -4.55
N SER A 194 -16.17 15.14 -3.30
CA SER A 194 -16.62 16.46 -2.84
C SER A 194 -15.49 17.49 -2.74
N GLY A 195 -14.24 17.02 -2.64
CA GLY A 195 -13.06 17.88 -2.50
C GLY A 195 -12.70 18.26 -1.07
N TYR A 196 -13.39 17.72 -0.07
CA TYR A 196 -13.17 18.05 1.34
C TYR A 196 -12.69 16.87 2.18
N VAL A 197 -12.89 15.64 1.73
CA VAL A 197 -12.46 14.44 2.45
C VAL A 197 -10.93 14.37 2.45
N THR A 198 -10.30 14.59 3.60
CA THR A 198 -8.85 14.47 3.79
C THR A 198 -8.45 13.18 4.48
N THR A 199 -9.41 12.49 5.13
CA THR A 199 -9.16 11.22 5.80
C THR A 199 -10.28 10.23 5.49
N PHE A 200 -9.90 9.04 5.06
CA PHE A 200 -10.82 7.94 4.79
C PHE A 200 -10.28 6.65 5.39
N ILE A 201 -11.07 5.98 6.23
CA ILE A 201 -10.72 4.70 6.86
C ILE A 201 -11.76 3.65 6.49
N ASN A 202 -11.31 2.55 5.88
CA ASN A 202 -12.10 1.35 5.67
C ASN A 202 -11.68 0.26 6.67
N SER A 203 -12.60 -0.18 7.51
CA SER A 203 -12.44 -1.37 8.35
C SER A 203 -13.47 -2.46 8.00
N GLY A 204 -14.25 -2.24 6.94
CA GLY A 204 -15.31 -3.13 6.48
C GLY A 204 -15.02 -3.69 5.09
N LYS A 205 -16.05 -3.73 4.24
CA LYS A 205 -15.91 -4.21 2.86
C LYS A 205 -16.39 -3.17 1.86
N ILE A 206 -15.63 -2.96 0.79
CA ILE A 206 -16.03 -2.16 -0.37
C ILE A 206 -15.88 -3.02 -1.63
N GLN A 207 -17.00 -3.36 -2.25
CA GLN A 207 -17.06 -4.36 -3.31
C GLN A 207 -17.69 -3.79 -4.58
N ALA A 208 -16.85 -3.46 -5.55
CA ALA A 208 -17.28 -3.10 -6.90
C ALA A 208 -17.73 -4.35 -7.67
N ALA A 209 -18.38 -4.14 -8.82
CA ALA A 209 -18.88 -5.21 -9.66
C ALA A 209 -17.78 -6.19 -10.09
N THR A 210 -16.60 -5.67 -10.45
CA THR A 210 -15.37 -6.39 -10.74
C THR A 210 -14.17 -5.58 -10.24
N THR A 211 -12.97 -6.17 -10.27
CA THR A 211 -11.72 -5.50 -9.88
C THR A 211 -11.36 -4.30 -10.77
N SER A 212 -11.90 -4.23 -12.00
CA SER A 212 -11.64 -3.14 -12.94
C SER A 212 -12.44 -1.86 -12.67
N GLN A 213 -13.54 -1.94 -11.90
CA GLN A 213 -14.35 -0.77 -11.55
C GLN A 213 -13.84 -0.08 -10.29
N SER A 214 -14.22 1.20 -10.12
CA SER A 214 -13.89 1.98 -8.93
C SER A 214 -14.62 1.45 -7.70
N ALA A 215 -13.85 0.96 -6.73
CA ALA A 215 -14.34 0.76 -5.37
C ALA A 215 -14.47 2.11 -4.66
N VAL A 216 -13.41 2.93 -4.72
CA VAL A 216 -13.38 4.28 -4.14
C VAL A 216 -12.90 5.26 -5.20
N GLN A 217 -13.53 6.42 -5.26
CA GLN A 217 -13.11 7.48 -6.18
C GLN A 217 -13.11 8.85 -5.49
N ASN A 218 -11.97 9.52 -5.55
CA ASN A 218 -11.84 10.96 -5.42
C ASN A 218 -11.56 11.55 -6.80
N SER A 219 -12.39 12.51 -7.23
CA SER A 219 -12.19 13.26 -8.48
C SER A 219 -11.82 14.73 -8.25
N ALA A 220 -11.61 15.11 -6.99
CA ALA A 220 -11.17 16.45 -6.61
C ALA A 220 -9.65 16.51 -6.44
N ASN A 221 -9.12 17.74 -6.40
CA ASN A 221 -7.69 18.02 -6.39
C ASN A 221 -7.09 18.14 -4.97
N ASN A 222 -7.63 17.39 -4.01
CA ASN A 222 -7.17 17.41 -2.62
C ASN A 222 -6.51 16.08 -2.25
N GLY A 223 -5.44 16.15 -1.45
CA GLY A 223 -4.79 14.96 -0.92
C GLY A 223 -5.67 14.23 0.10
N VAL A 224 -5.64 12.90 0.06
CA VAL A 224 -6.39 12.02 0.98
C VAL A 224 -5.44 11.10 1.72
N ALA A 225 -5.53 11.08 3.05
CA ALA A 225 -5.00 10.02 3.89
C ALA A 225 -6.01 8.85 3.92
N PHE A 226 -5.81 7.90 3.03
CA PHE A 226 -6.61 6.69 2.89
C PHE A 226 -5.99 5.54 3.69
N THR A 227 -6.77 4.89 4.55
CA THR A 227 -6.34 3.71 5.31
C THR A 227 -7.28 2.53 5.02
N ASN A 228 -6.71 1.43 4.54
CA ASN A 228 -7.35 0.12 4.57
C ASN A 228 -6.90 -0.57 5.86
N ASP A 229 -7.76 -0.53 6.88
CA ASP A 229 -7.44 -1.01 8.22
C ASP A 229 -7.41 -2.54 8.29
N ALA A 230 -6.94 -3.08 9.41
CA ALA A 230 -6.87 -4.52 9.63
C ALA A 230 -8.24 -5.19 9.40
N GLY A 231 -8.26 -6.23 8.56
CA GLY A 231 -9.49 -6.92 8.13
C GLY A 231 -10.35 -6.17 7.09
N GLY A 232 -9.98 -4.95 6.71
CA GLY A 232 -10.62 -4.20 5.63
C GLY A 232 -10.43 -4.89 4.27
N VAL A 233 -11.50 -5.02 3.48
CA VAL A 233 -11.47 -5.68 2.17
C VAL A 233 -11.96 -4.75 1.08
N ILE A 234 -11.15 -4.57 0.04
CA ILE A 234 -11.50 -3.77 -1.14
C ILE A 234 -11.40 -4.64 -2.39
N ASN A 235 -12.49 -4.73 -3.14
CA ASN A 235 -12.53 -5.34 -4.46
C ASN A 235 -12.89 -4.26 -5.48
N GLY A 236 -11.93 -3.83 -6.29
CA GLY A 236 -12.05 -2.71 -7.21
C GLY A 236 -10.99 -1.65 -6.96
N LYS A 237 -10.84 -0.72 -7.89
CA LYS A 237 -9.81 0.32 -7.86
C LYS A 237 -10.09 1.38 -6.81
N VAL A 238 -9.08 1.77 -6.05
CA VAL A 238 -9.06 3.00 -5.27
C VAL A 238 -8.38 4.08 -6.11
N ASN A 239 -9.15 5.05 -6.59
CA ASN A 239 -8.66 6.15 -7.43
C ASN A 239 -8.67 7.46 -6.64
N LEU A 240 -7.51 7.96 -6.24
CA LEU A 240 -7.38 9.25 -5.51
C LEU A 240 -6.97 10.42 -6.42
N ARG A 241 -6.42 10.10 -7.60
CA ARG A 241 -6.11 10.97 -8.75
C ARG A 241 -5.13 12.12 -8.54
N SER A 242 -5.32 13.00 -7.56
CA SER A 242 -4.48 14.21 -7.47
C SER A 242 -4.37 14.76 -6.07
N GLY A 243 -3.34 15.57 -5.83
CA GLY A 243 -2.97 16.04 -4.49
C GLY A 243 -1.99 15.07 -3.85
N ASN A 244 -1.41 15.45 -2.71
CA ASN A 244 -0.47 14.57 -2.01
C ASN A 244 -1.26 13.56 -1.17
N ASN A 245 -1.41 12.35 -1.68
CA ASN A 245 -2.15 11.27 -1.06
C ASN A 245 -1.24 10.41 -0.18
N THR A 246 -1.84 9.80 0.82
CA THR A 246 -1.19 8.74 1.59
C THR A 246 -2.11 7.54 1.65
N VAL A 247 -1.62 6.38 1.21
CA VAL A 247 -2.35 5.12 1.26
C VAL A 247 -1.67 4.21 2.27
N THR A 248 -2.34 3.92 3.38
CA THR A 248 -1.85 2.96 4.40
C THR A 248 -2.60 1.65 4.28
N LEU A 249 -1.85 0.56 4.10
CA LEU A 249 -2.35 -0.81 4.11
C LEU A 249 -1.83 -1.51 5.37
N MET A 250 -2.75 -1.83 6.28
CA MET A 250 -2.44 -2.53 7.52
C MET A 250 -2.34 -4.04 7.25
N SER A 251 -1.61 -4.76 8.11
CA SER A 251 -1.64 -6.23 8.13
C SER A 251 -3.08 -6.76 8.18
N SER A 252 -3.33 -7.89 7.53
CA SER A 252 -4.63 -8.53 7.31
C SER A 252 -5.63 -7.76 6.43
N SER A 253 -5.30 -6.57 5.95
CA SER A 253 -6.12 -5.87 4.95
C SER A 253 -6.01 -6.55 3.58
N GLN A 254 -7.03 -6.37 2.73
CA GLN A 254 -7.07 -6.91 1.37
C GLN A 254 -7.49 -5.83 0.39
N GLY A 255 -6.87 -5.82 -0.79
CA GLY A 255 -7.11 -4.80 -1.81
C GLY A 255 -6.71 -5.26 -3.21
N THR A 256 -7.09 -4.48 -4.21
CA THR A 256 -6.66 -4.68 -5.60
C THR A 256 -5.76 -3.55 -6.07
N ASP A 257 -6.25 -2.55 -6.79
CA ASP A 257 -5.40 -1.48 -7.34
C ASP A 257 -5.56 -0.19 -6.53
N PHE A 258 -4.45 0.43 -6.17
CA PHE A 258 -4.40 1.74 -5.52
C PHE A 258 -3.67 2.73 -6.43
N ILE A 259 -4.38 3.77 -6.87
CA ILE A 259 -3.93 4.73 -7.87
C ILE A 259 -4.04 6.14 -7.29
N THR A 260 -2.91 6.80 -7.06
CA THR A 260 -2.86 8.11 -6.40
C THR A 260 -2.76 9.28 -7.37
N GLY A 261 -2.11 9.09 -8.52
CA GLY A 261 -2.10 9.99 -9.68
C GLY A 261 -1.07 11.11 -9.57
N SER A 262 -1.47 12.39 -9.63
CA SER A 262 -0.52 13.50 -9.62
C SER A 262 -0.31 14.06 -8.21
N GLY A 263 0.93 14.23 -7.79
CA GLY A 263 1.28 14.76 -6.47
C GLY A 263 2.50 14.02 -5.93
N ASP A 264 2.98 14.43 -4.77
CA ASP A 264 4.01 13.63 -4.08
C ASP A 264 3.28 12.64 -3.16
N ASP A 265 3.04 11.43 -3.67
CA ASP A 265 2.22 10.43 -2.98
C ASP A 265 3.05 9.48 -2.12
N THR A 266 2.41 8.87 -1.12
CA THR A 266 3.06 7.90 -0.23
C THR A 266 2.19 6.67 -0.02
N PHE A 267 2.73 5.50 -0.32
CA PHE A 267 2.19 4.21 0.09
C PHE A 267 2.91 3.73 1.34
N ILE A 268 2.16 3.22 2.32
CA ILE A 268 2.68 2.68 3.57
C ILE A 268 2.15 1.26 3.73
N LEU A 269 3.07 0.29 3.76
CA LEU A 269 2.81 -1.07 4.20
C LEU A 269 3.17 -1.15 5.67
N LYS A 270 2.19 -1.44 6.53
CA LYS A 270 2.36 -1.36 7.98
C LYS A 270 2.07 -2.68 8.67
N ASP A 271 3.03 -3.12 9.47
CA ASP A 271 3.00 -4.37 10.25
C ASP A 271 2.81 -5.64 9.40
N ILE A 272 3.17 -5.58 8.11
CA ILE A 272 2.93 -6.67 7.16
C ILE A 272 3.75 -7.91 7.53
N THR A 273 3.09 -9.05 7.46
CA THR A 273 3.67 -10.36 7.73
C THR A 273 3.70 -11.24 6.48
N ALA A 274 4.46 -12.34 6.51
CA ALA A 274 4.52 -13.29 5.40
C ALA A 274 3.19 -14.00 5.10
N THR A 275 2.18 -13.90 5.97
CA THR A 275 0.84 -14.46 5.75
C THR A 275 -0.10 -13.52 5.00
N ASP A 276 0.28 -12.25 4.85
CA ASP A 276 -0.51 -11.25 4.13
C ASP A 276 -0.29 -11.39 2.61
N SER A 277 -1.15 -12.16 1.93
CA SER A 277 -0.96 -12.53 0.52
C SER A 277 -1.84 -11.77 -0.50
N ALA A 278 -2.73 -10.89 -0.04
CA ALA A 278 -3.74 -10.22 -0.88
C ALA A 278 -3.87 -8.72 -0.58
N LEU A 279 -2.79 -8.08 -0.12
CA LEU A 279 -2.77 -6.66 0.27
C LEU A 279 -3.16 -5.72 -0.88
N PHE A 280 -2.61 -5.98 -2.06
CA PHE A 280 -2.85 -5.26 -3.29
C PHE A 280 -2.43 -6.10 -4.50
N THR A 281 -2.94 -5.74 -5.67
CA THR A 281 -2.47 -6.16 -7.00
C THR A 281 -1.47 -5.16 -7.56
N SER A 282 -1.77 -3.86 -7.47
CA SER A 282 -0.83 -2.81 -7.89
C SER A 282 -0.91 -1.55 -7.03
N LEU A 283 0.24 -0.93 -6.82
CA LEU A 283 0.38 0.44 -6.33
C LEU A 283 0.91 1.31 -7.46
N GLN A 284 0.21 2.40 -7.77
CA GLN A 284 0.52 3.30 -8.89
C GLN A 284 0.59 4.73 -8.35
N GLY A 285 1.82 5.25 -8.24
CA GLY A 285 2.08 6.61 -7.77
C GLY A 285 1.55 7.64 -8.76
N GLY A 286 2.13 7.66 -9.95
CA GLY A 286 1.60 8.42 -11.08
C GLY A 286 2.62 9.44 -11.56
N ALA A 287 2.39 10.72 -11.30
CA ALA A 287 3.30 11.79 -11.64
C ALA A 287 3.66 12.58 -10.40
N GLY A 288 4.95 12.76 -10.13
CA GLY A 288 5.42 13.47 -8.94
C GLY A 288 6.65 12.79 -8.36
N THR A 289 6.87 12.90 -7.06
CA THR A 289 7.88 12.10 -6.36
C THR A 289 7.21 11.17 -5.37
N ASP A 290 7.03 9.92 -5.79
CA ASP A 290 6.23 8.95 -5.09
C ASP A 290 7.08 8.01 -4.24
N SER A 291 6.57 7.68 -3.06
CA SER A 291 7.30 6.88 -2.07
C SER A 291 6.52 5.65 -1.63
N LEU A 292 7.23 4.53 -1.48
CA LEU A 292 6.77 3.37 -0.75
C LEU A 292 7.53 3.23 0.57
N ILE A 293 6.82 3.12 1.68
CA ILE A 293 7.38 2.90 3.01
C ILE A 293 6.95 1.52 3.50
N LEU A 294 7.93 0.69 3.86
CA LEU A 294 7.70 -0.49 4.66
C LEU A 294 8.01 -0.13 6.12
N ASP A 295 7.00 -0.24 6.96
CA ASP A 295 7.05 0.03 8.40
C ASP A 295 6.76 -1.24 9.18
N ASN A 296 7.75 -1.76 9.90
CA ASN A 296 7.69 -3.05 10.59
C ASN A 296 7.13 -4.19 9.71
N SER A 297 7.56 -4.24 8.46
CA SER A 297 6.89 -5.02 7.41
C SER A 297 7.83 -5.98 6.68
N LEU A 298 7.30 -7.15 6.34
CA LEU A 298 7.97 -8.18 5.55
C LEU A 298 7.23 -8.33 4.22
N TRP A 299 7.86 -7.96 3.11
CA TRP A 299 7.23 -8.08 1.80
C TRP A 299 8.20 -8.55 0.71
N THR A 300 7.67 -9.32 -0.24
CA THR A 300 8.43 -9.87 -1.36
C THR A 300 7.80 -9.39 -2.67
N LEU A 301 8.61 -8.70 -3.48
CA LEU A 301 8.30 -8.38 -4.86
C LEU A 301 8.81 -9.52 -5.75
N SER A 302 7.88 -10.19 -6.42
CA SER A 302 8.16 -11.19 -7.46
C SER A 302 7.61 -10.80 -8.83
N ASP A 303 6.77 -9.75 -8.89
CA ASP A 303 6.27 -9.15 -10.12
C ASP A 303 6.47 -7.63 -10.05
N ALA A 304 7.37 -7.10 -10.87
CA ALA A 304 7.67 -5.67 -10.91
C ALA A 304 6.46 -4.81 -11.30
N THR A 305 5.46 -5.36 -11.99
CA THR A 305 4.26 -4.59 -12.38
C THR A 305 3.33 -4.26 -11.21
N SER A 306 3.53 -4.90 -10.05
CA SER A 306 2.79 -4.57 -8.83
C SER A 306 3.19 -3.23 -8.21
N LEU A 307 4.33 -2.66 -8.60
CA LEU A 307 4.76 -1.32 -8.23
C LEU A 307 5.05 -0.52 -9.48
N GLN A 308 4.33 0.57 -9.70
CA GLN A 308 4.49 1.43 -10.87
C GLN A 308 4.65 2.87 -10.42
N GLN A 309 5.57 3.59 -11.07
CA GLN A 309 5.76 5.03 -10.84
C GLN A 309 6.05 5.30 -9.36
N ILE A 310 7.06 4.61 -8.83
CA ILE A 310 7.55 4.79 -7.46
C ILE A 310 9.00 5.25 -7.57
N ASP A 311 9.33 6.42 -7.03
CA ASP A 311 10.69 6.96 -7.05
C ASP A 311 11.53 6.46 -5.90
N LYS A 312 10.93 6.33 -4.72
CA LYS A 312 11.67 6.10 -3.47
C LYS A 312 11.07 4.95 -2.67
N ILE A 313 11.93 4.10 -2.14
CA ILE A 313 11.53 3.04 -1.21
C ILE A 313 12.26 3.23 0.12
N LYS A 314 11.52 3.30 1.22
CA LYS A 314 12.06 3.46 2.57
C LYS A 314 11.73 2.22 3.41
N LEU A 315 12.75 1.66 4.07
CA LEU A 315 12.60 0.51 4.96
C LEU A 315 12.89 0.95 6.40
N ILE A 316 11.88 0.96 7.26
CA ILE A 316 11.99 1.42 8.65
C ILE A 316 11.54 0.37 9.65
N ASN A 317 11.92 0.53 10.92
CA ASN A 317 11.44 -0.29 12.03
C ASN A 317 11.60 -1.80 11.83
N ASN A 318 12.80 -2.25 11.44
CA ASN A 318 13.13 -3.67 11.18
C ASN A 318 12.40 -4.30 9.98
N SER A 319 12.03 -3.49 9.00
CA SER A 319 11.39 -3.98 7.78
C SER A 319 12.33 -4.80 6.91
N THR A 320 11.79 -5.81 6.23
CA THR A 320 12.48 -6.59 5.21
C THR A 320 11.74 -6.49 3.88
N PHE A 321 12.40 -5.93 2.87
CA PHE A 321 11.92 -5.96 1.50
C PHE A 321 12.76 -6.94 0.67
N THR A 322 12.11 -7.87 -0.04
CA THR A 322 12.79 -8.84 -0.90
C THR A 322 12.44 -8.60 -2.36
N LEU A 323 13.45 -8.37 -3.18
CA LEU A 323 13.37 -8.50 -4.64
C LEU A 323 13.69 -9.96 -4.98
N ASP A 324 12.70 -10.72 -5.44
CA ASP A 324 12.84 -12.15 -5.74
C ASP A 324 12.76 -12.43 -7.24
N ASN A 325 13.92 -12.75 -7.83
CA ASN A 325 14.11 -12.94 -9.28
C ASN A 325 13.58 -11.80 -10.15
N THR A 326 13.52 -10.62 -9.58
CA THR A 326 13.09 -9.38 -10.23
C THR A 326 14.03 -8.25 -9.84
N LEU A 327 14.14 -7.25 -10.71
CA LEU A 327 14.77 -5.97 -10.41
C LEU A 327 13.71 -4.91 -10.61
N LEU A 328 13.59 -4.01 -9.64
CA LEU A 328 12.65 -2.90 -9.71
C LEU A 328 13.39 -1.66 -10.19
N ALA A 329 13.02 -1.18 -11.38
CA ALA A 329 13.40 0.14 -11.83
C ALA A 329 12.46 1.17 -11.17
N LEU A 330 13.02 2.22 -10.60
CA LEU A 330 12.30 3.28 -9.90
C LEU A 330 12.15 4.53 -10.79
N GLY A 331 11.17 5.37 -10.45
CA GLY A 331 10.79 6.60 -11.13
C GLY A 331 9.58 6.43 -12.06
N ASP A 332 8.94 7.55 -12.41
CA ASP A 332 7.76 7.60 -13.29
C ASP A 332 7.97 6.89 -14.63
N ALA A 333 9.15 7.09 -15.22
CA ALA A 333 9.56 6.48 -16.48
C ALA A 333 10.33 5.16 -16.30
N ALA A 334 10.40 4.64 -15.07
CA ALA A 334 11.24 3.49 -14.70
C ALA A 334 12.70 3.66 -15.18
N ASP A 335 13.26 4.85 -14.95
CA ASP A 335 14.53 5.30 -15.52
C ASP A 335 15.71 5.27 -14.54
N ASP A 336 15.46 4.94 -13.27
CA ASP A 336 16.47 4.89 -12.21
C ASP A 336 17.35 6.15 -12.15
N ASN A 337 16.74 7.34 -12.18
CA ASN A 337 17.50 8.58 -12.18
C ASN A 337 18.18 8.89 -10.82
N ALA A 338 18.89 10.02 -10.74
CA ALA A 338 19.68 10.36 -9.55
C ALA A 338 18.85 10.62 -8.27
N SER A 339 17.56 10.89 -8.40
CA SER A 339 16.62 11.12 -7.29
C SER A 339 15.89 9.86 -6.81
N THR A 340 16.03 8.74 -7.51
CA THR A 340 15.38 7.48 -7.14
C THR A 340 16.28 6.58 -6.30
N GLY A 341 15.69 5.72 -5.48
CA GLY A 341 16.45 4.70 -4.77
C GLY A 341 15.86 4.20 -3.46
N PHE A 342 16.68 3.44 -2.74
CA PHE A 342 16.35 2.82 -1.46
C PHE A 342 17.00 3.55 -0.30
N ASN A 343 16.22 3.85 0.73
CA ASN A 343 16.72 4.31 2.03
C ASN A 343 16.43 3.24 3.10
N ILE A 344 17.50 2.64 3.63
CA ILE A 344 17.41 1.48 4.51
C ILE A 344 17.87 1.89 5.91
N GLU A 345 16.93 1.95 6.84
CA GLU A 345 17.23 2.24 8.24
C GLU A 345 18.03 1.12 8.90
N SER A 346 18.76 1.44 9.97
CA SER A 346 19.36 0.45 10.85
C SER A 346 18.31 -0.58 11.32
N GLY A 347 18.69 -1.86 11.34
CA GLY A 347 17.77 -2.97 11.65
C GLY A 347 16.93 -3.46 10.45
N SER A 348 16.72 -2.61 9.42
CA SER A 348 16.00 -2.97 8.21
C SER A 348 16.91 -3.62 7.14
N ARG A 349 16.29 -4.36 6.21
CA ARG A 349 16.98 -5.18 5.21
C ARG A 349 16.34 -5.10 3.82
N LEU A 350 17.15 -4.84 2.81
CA LEU A 350 16.83 -5.09 1.40
C LEU A 350 17.49 -6.42 0.99
N ASN A 351 16.70 -7.42 0.63
CA ASN A 351 17.19 -8.66 0.04
C ASN A 351 17.13 -8.55 -1.49
N VAL A 352 18.23 -8.85 -2.16
CA VAL A 352 18.32 -9.01 -3.61
C VAL A 352 18.59 -10.49 -3.89
N ARG A 353 17.54 -11.23 -4.25
CA ARG A 353 17.61 -12.65 -4.60
C ARG A 353 17.41 -12.78 -6.10
N ASN A 354 18.40 -13.34 -6.79
CA ASN A 354 18.30 -13.49 -8.24
C ASN A 354 19.05 -14.75 -8.70
N ASN A 355 18.51 -15.45 -9.70
CA ASN A 355 19.18 -16.60 -10.30
C ASN A 355 20.08 -16.25 -11.50
N GLN A 356 20.16 -14.96 -11.85
CA GLN A 356 21.02 -14.40 -12.90
C GLN A 356 22.05 -13.41 -12.31
N ALA A 357 22.93 -12.92 -13.18
CA ALA A 357 23.78 -11.79 -12.87
C ALA A 357 22.93 -10.51 -12.67
N VAL A 358 23.33 -9.68 -11.71
CA VAL A 358 22.62 -8.46 -11.34
C VAL A 358 23.49 -7.25 -11.61
N SER A 359 22.98 -6.33 -12.43
CA SER A 359 23.48 -4.96 -12.55
C SER A 359 22.59 -4.03 -11.73
N PHE A 360 22.95 -3.80 -10.48
CA PHE A 360 22.15 -3.02 -9.54
C PHE A 360 22.23 -1.53 -9.87
N ASN A 361 21.09 -0.93 -10.23
CA ASN A 361 21.05 0.41 -10.82
C ASN A 361 20.55 1.51 -9.88
N ASN A 362 19.84 1.15 -8.81
CA ASN A 362 19.23 2.10 -7.88
C ASN A 362 20.24 2.73 -6.91
N LYS A 363 19.98 3.96 -6.45
CA LYS A 363 20.74 4.55 -5.34
C LYS A 363 20.46 3.81 -4.04
N LEU A 364 21.47 3.79 -3.17
CA LEU A 364 21.37 3.27 -1.82
C LEU A 364 21.71 4.38 -0.82
N LEU A 365 20.88 4.49 0.22
CA LEU A 365 21.05 5.39 1.36
C LEU A 365 20.77 4.64 2.67
N GLY A 366 21.22 5.23 3.77
CA GLY A 366 21.00 4.71 5.11
C GLY A 366 22.11 3.79 5.61
N THR A 367 21.81 3.12 6.71
CA THR A 367 22.77 2.35 7.54
C THR A 367 22.39 0.88 7.67
N GLY A 368 21.28 0.46 7.05
CA GLY A 368 20.78 -0.90 7.14
C GLY A 368 21.57 -1.92 6.31
N LEU A 369 20.93 -3.04 6.04
CA LEU A 369 21.55 -4.18 5.36
C LEU A 369 21.02 -4.33 3.93
N VAL A 370 21.93 -4.43 2.97
CA VAL A 370 21.63 -5.00 1.64
C VAL A 370 22.21 -6.40 1.62
N ASP A 371 21.36 -7.41 1.50
CA ASP A 371 21.75 -8.81 1.43
C ASP A 371 21.54 -9.37 0.04
N VAL A 372 22.60 -9.93 -0.55
CA VAL A 372 22.61 -10.34 -1.96
C VAL A 372 22.90 -11.82 -2.08
N ASP A 373 22.01 -12.53 -2.76
CA ASP A 373 22.23 -13.90 -3.22
C ASP A 373 21.89 -13.97 -4.71
N THR A 374 22.91 -14.18 -5.54
CA THR A 374 22.78 -14.28 -7.00
C THR A 374 22.98 -15.71 -7.50
N THR A 375 22.83 -16.71 -6.61
CA THR A 375 23.06 -18.14 -6.88
C THR A 375 24.39 -18.45 -7.58
N GLY A 376 25.45 -17.72 -7.22
CA GLY A 376 26.80 -17.87 -7.77
C GLY A 376 27.09 -17.02 -9.01
N ASN A 377 26.16 -16.15 -9.43
CA ASN A 377 26.37 -15.20 -10.52
C ASN A 377 26.98 -13.87 -10.05
N ALA A 378 27.29 -12.97 -10.99
CA ALA A 378 27.83 -11.65 -10.68
C ALA A 378 26.80 -10.72 -10.03
N PHE A 379 27.26 -9.86 -9.13
CA PHE A 379 26.54 -8.66 -8.68
C PHE A 379 27.44 -7.46 -8.91
N ASP A 380 26.97 -6.46 -9.65
CA ASP A 380 27.73 -5.27 -9.99
C ASP A 380 26.87 -4.02 -9.84
N PHE A 381 27.45 -2.92 -9.37
CA PHE A 381 26.83 -1.61 -9.39
C PHE A 381 26.99 -0.96 -10.77
N THR A 382 25.93 -0.33 -11.26
CA THR A 382 26.00 0.54 -12.44
C THR A 382 26.60 1.91 -12.08
N THR A 383 26.83 2.76 -13.10
CA THR A 383 27.25 4.15 -12.90
C THR A 383 26.27 4.93 -12.03
N ASN A 384 24.96 4.68 -12.18
CA ASN A 384 23.98 5.36 -11.36
C ASN A 384 24.11 4.94 -9.89
N ALA A 385 24.11 3.64 -9.62
CA ALA A 385 24.19 3.15 -8.25
C ALA A 385 25.54 3.40 -7.58
N ALA A 386 26.64 3.54 -8.33
CA ALA A 386 27.97 3.71 -7.76
C ALA A 386 28.20 5.04 -7.05
N SER A 387 27.51 6.11 -7.48
CA SER A 387 27.55 7.40 -6.80
C SER A 387 26.45 7.48 -5.75
N ASN A 388 26.64 6.78 -4.63
CA ASN A 388 25.67 6.71 -3.53
C ASN A 388 26.28 7.18 -2.20
N THR A 389 25.43 7.31 -1.17
CA THR A 389 25.82 7.74 0.19
C THR A 389 25.55 6.67 1.24
N PHE A 390 25.47 5.40 0.81
CA PHE A 390 25.20 4.28 1.68
C PHE A 390 26.34 4.07 2.68
N THR A 391 25.99 3.94 3.95
CA THR A 391 26.94 3.72 5.06
C THR A 391 26.69 2.41 5.78
N GLY A 392 25.67 1.67 5.34
CA GLY A 392 25.32 0.36 5.88
C GLY A 392 26.23 -0.77 5.40
N THR A 393 25.70 -1.98 5.43
CA THR A 393 26.42 -3.18 5.04
C THR A 393 25.89 -3.75 3.73
N LEU A 394 26.77 -3.98 2.76
CA LEU A 394 26.51 -4.86 1.63
C LEU A 394 27.02 -6.26 2.01
N ALA A 395 26.10 -7.15 2.35
CA ALA A 395 26.38 -8.54 2.64
C ALA A 395 26.19 -9.39 1.39
N LEU A 396 27.27 -10.01 0.95
CA LEU A 396 27.26 -10.86 -0.23
C LEU A 396 27.24 -12.33 0.20
N GLY A 397 26.17 -13.04 -0.14
CA GLY A 397 26.00 -14.49 0.02
C GLY A 397 26.54 -15.27 -1.16
N ASN A 398 25.76 -16.22 -1.70
CA ASN A 398 26.17 -17.01 -2.86
C ASN A 398 26.22 -16.15 -4.14
N SER A 399 27.33 -15.42 -4.31
CA SER A 399 27.53 -14.46 -5.40
C SER A 399 28.99 -14.35 -5.80
N ARG A 400 29.24 -13.74 -6.96
CA ARG A 400 30.55 -13.35 -7.46
C ARG A 400 30.63 -11.83 -7.49
N TYR A 401 31.74 -11.29 -7.02
CA TYR A 401 31.92 -9.85 -6.91
C TYR A 401 33.30 -9.43 -7.39
N ALA A 402 33.36 -8.45 -8.29
CA ALA A 402 34.61 -7.82 -8.69
C ALA A 402 34.80 -6.53 -7.89
N LEU A 403 35.65 -6.54 -6.87
CA LEU A 403 35.97 -5.34 -6.11
C LEU A 403 36.95 -4.47 -6.91
N SER A 404 36.42 -3.66 -7.81
CA SER A 404 37.14 -2.67 -8.62
C SER A 404 36.17 -1.61 -9.19
N GLY A 405 36.68 -0.51 -9.75
CA GLY A 405 35.88 0.45 -10.52
C GLY A 405 34.62 0.93 -9.78
N LEU A 406 33.46 0.82 -10.44
CA LEU A 406 32.15 1.22 -9.93
C LEU A 406 31.78 0.52 -8.61
N ASN A 407 32.12 -0.76 -8.47
CA ASN A 407 31.89 -1.54 -7.25
C ASN A 407 32.68 -0.99 -6.06
N THR A 408 33.92 -0.58 -6.29
CA THR A 408 34.71 0.07 -5.23
C THR A 408 34.17 1.46 -4.90
N GLN A 409 33.78 2.23 -5.93
CA GLN A 409 33.19 3.56 -5.75
C GLN A 409 31.93 3.50 -4.89
N ALA A 410 31.02 2.56 -5.18
CA ALA A 410 29.78 2.33 -4.46
C ALA A 410 29.98 2.02 -2.96
N LEU A 411 31.14 1.50 -2.60
CA LEU A 411 31.47 1.03 -1.25
C LEU A 411 32.38 1.98 -0.48
N THR A 412 32.63 3.20 -0.97
CA THR A 412 33.56 4.16 -0.35
C THR A 412 33.28 4.39 1.14
N THR A 413 32.02 4.34 1.56
CA THR A 413 31.58 4.55 2.96
C THR A 413 30.87 3.35 3.58
N ALA A 414 30.55 2.32 2.81
CA ALA A 414 29.82 1.14 3.27
C ALA A 414 30.76 0.01 3.72
N THR A 415 30.24 -0.91 4.53
CA THR A 415 30.94 -2.16 4.88
C THR A 415 30.63 -3.24 3.86
N LEU A 416 31.68 -3.85 3.29
CA LEU A 416 31.57 -5.07 2.51
C LEU A 416 31.66 -6.28 3.44
N GLN A 417 30.61 -7.08 3.53
CA GLN A 417 30.61 -8.32 4.30
C GLN A 417 30.57 -9.53 3.36
N LEU A 418 31.54 -10.42 3.51
CA LEU A 418 31.69 -11.63 2.69
C LEU A 418 31.09 -12.84 3.42
N ASN A 419 29.83 -13.17 3.14
CA ASN A 419 29.16 -14.34 3.72
C ASN A 419 29.58 -15.64 3.02
N GLN A 420 29.23 -16.76 3.63
CA GLN A 420 29.41 -18.10 3.05
C GLN A 420 28.86 -18.17 1.60
N GLY A 421 29.63 -18.79 0.71
CA GLY A 421 29.30 -18.92 -0.71
C GLY A 421 29.79 -17.76 -1.58
N ASN A 422 30.14 -16.61 -0.99
CA ASN A 422 30.68 -15.49 -1.75
C ASN A 422 32.11 -15.76 -2.22
N TYR A 423 32.40 -15.30 -3.43
CA TYR A 423 33.75 -15.14 -3.92
C TYR A 423 33.94 -13.73 -4.48
N THR A 424 34.84 -12.98 -3.86
CA THR A 424 35.20 -11.62 -4.24
C THR A 424 36.60 -11.56 -4.83
N LYS A 425 36.74 -11.09 -6.07
CA LYS A 425 38.03 -10.85 -6.72
C LYS A 425 38.46 -9.39 -6.55
N VAL A 426 39.64 -9.15 -6.00
CA VAL A 426 40.20 -7.80 -5.87
C VAL A 426 40.88 -7.39 -7.18
N GLY A 427 40.47 -6.25 -7.74
CA GLY A 427 41.09 -5.70 -8.94
C GLY A 427 42.45 -5.05 -8.70
N THR A 428 43.18 -4.81 -9.79
CA THR A 428 44.46 -4.11 -9.82
C THR A 428 44.42 -2.76 -9.12
N GLY A 429 45.43 -2.50 -8.29
CA GLY A 429 45.60 -1.27 -7.55
C GLY A 429 44.97 -1.30 -6.16
N LYS A 430 44.81 -0.12 -5.58
CA LYS A 430 44.25 0.09 -4.24
C LYS A 430 42.75 0.33 -4.33
N GLN A 431 41.96 -0.62 -3.82
CA GLN A 431 40.51 -0.48 -3.67
C GLN A 431 40.20 0.12 -2.30
N THR A 432 39.61 1.31 -2.27
CA THR A 432 39.30 2.00 -1.00
C THR A 432 37.80 1.90 -0.70
N ILE A 433 37.45 1.26 0.41
CA ILE A 433 36.07 1.04 0.85
C ILE A 433 35.88 1.50 2.30
N GLY A 434 34.63 1.57 2.78
CA GLY A 434 34.30 1.94 4.16
C GLY A 434 34.86 0.92 5.13
N GLY A 435 34.31 -0.30 5.13
CA GLY A 435 34.74 -1.40 5.97
C GLY A 435 34.80 -2.73 5.23
N LEU A 436 35.43 -3.73 5.85
CA LEU A 436 35.49 -5.11 5.37
C LEU A 436 35.21 -6.07 6.53
N ALA A 437 34.34 -7.05 6.33
CA ALA A 437 34.04 -8.09 7.31
C ALA A 437 33.96 -9.47 6.65
N PHE A 438 34.33 -10.51 7.38
CA PHE A 438 34.23 -11.91 6.94
C PHE A 438 33.16 -12.66 7.71
N ASN A 439 32.38 -13.47 6.99
CA ASN A 439 31.38 -14.39 7.55
C ASN A 439 31.25 -15.66 6.67
N GLY A 440 32.39 -16.20 6.26
CA GLY A 440 32.54 -17.47 5.55
C GLY A 440 32.96 -17.37 4.08
N GLY A 441 32.98 -16.16 3.50
CA GLY A 441 33.33 -15.94 2.09
C GLY A 441 34.82 -15.98 1.78
N THR A 442 35.13 -15.95 0.48
CA THR A 442 36.51 -15.90 -0.05
C THR A 442 36.81 -14.54 -0.65
N VAL A 443 37.97 -13.96 -0.31
CA VAL A 443 38.58 -12.85 -1.06
C VAL A 443 39.81 -13.35 -1.82
N ASP A 444 39.91 -13.03 -3.10
CA ASP A 444 41.03 -13.41 -3.97
C ASP A 444 41.83 -12.17 -4.40
N PHE A 445 43.08 -12.09 -3.95
CA PHE A 445 44.03 -11.01 -4.27
C PHE A 445 44.85 -11.27 -5.55
N GLY A 446 44.56 -12.34 -6.28
CA GLY A 446 45.15 -12.66 -7.56
C GLY A 446 46.57 -13.19 -7.49
N ASN A 447 47.29 -13.00 -8.59
CA ASN A 447 48.58 -13.62 -8.77
C ASN A 447 49.67 -12.84 -8.04
N VAL A 448 50.56 -13.55 -7.38
CA VAL A 448 51.80 -13.02 -6.77
C VAL A 448 53.00 -13.79 -7.32
N SER A 449 54.11 -13.10 -7.53
CA SER A 449 55.38 -13.70 -7.94
C SER A 449 56.36 -13.73 -6.77
N PRO A 450 57.18 -14.78 -6.62
CA PRO A 450 58.24 -14.78 -5.62
C PRO A 450 59.16 -13.58 -5.79
N GLY A 451 59.38 -12.82 -4.72
CA GLY A 451 60.20 -11.60 -4.72
C GLY A 451 59.42 -10.30 -4.86
N ASP A 452 58.10 -10.35 -5.10
CA ASP A 452 57.24 -9.16 -5.07
C ASP A 452 57.29 -8.51 -3.69
N LYS A 453 57.67 -7.22 -3.65
CA LYS A 453 57.74 -6.43 -2.40
C LYS A 453 56.45 -5.69 -2.08
N THR A 454 55.54 -5.59 -3.05
CA THR A 454 54.26 -4.89 -2.94
C THR A 454 53.21 -5.69 -3.68
N ALA A 455 52.06 -5.94 -3.04
CA ALA A 455 50.93 -6.58 -3.71
C ALA A 455 50.39 -5.66 -4.82
N VAL A 456 50.05 -6.25 -5.98
CA VAL A 456 49.43 -5.54 -7.10
C VAL A 456 47.98 -5.16 -6.78
N ASN A 457 47.30 -5.99 -5.97
CA ASN A 457 45.90 -5.83 -5.59
C ASN A 457 45.84 -5.58 -4.08
N ASN A 458 45.18 -4.50 -3.65
CA ASN A 458 45.11 -4.11 -2.24
C ASN A 458 43.70 -3.64 -1.88
N ILE A 459 43.25 -3.95 -0.66
CA ILE A 459 42.06 -3.34 -0.07
C ILE A 459 42.51 -2.38 1.03
N HIS A 460 41.94 -1.18 1.04
CA HIS A 460 42.10 -0.20 2.10
C HIS A 460 40.73 0.13 2.67
N THR A 461 40.53 -0.12 3.97
CA THR A 461 39.32 0.27 4.70
C THR A 461 39.50 1.64 5.32
N ARG A 462 38.51 2.53 5.17
CA ARG A 462 38.50 3.85 5.84
C ARG A 462 38.07 3.77 7.29
N GLN A 463 37.32 2.72 7.63
CA GLN A 463 36.78 2.40 8.93
C GLN A 463 37.32 1.02 9.36
N ASN A 464 36.46 0.17 9.93
CA ASN A 464 36.86 -1.10 10.51
C ASN A 464 37.13 -2.16 9.44
N MET A 465 38.23 -2.90 9.65
CA MET A 465 38.45 -4.20 9.05
C MET A 465 38.20 -5.25 10.13
N ASP A 466 37.05 -5.92 10.08
CA ASP A 466 36.66 -6.95 11.03
C ASP A 466 37.07 -8.34 10.52
N LEU A 467 38.22 -8.82 11.00
CA LEU A 467 38.77 -10.13 10.66
C LEU A 467 38.43 -11.21 11.72
N ARG A 468 37.50 -10.94 12.63
CA ARG A 468 37.14 -11.90 13.70
C ARG A 468 36.28 -13.06 13.19
N GLY A 469 35.59 -12.87 12.06
CA GLY A 469 34.78 -13.91 11.45
C GLY A 469 35.58 -14.87 10.56
N ASN A 470 35.00 -16.03 10.27
CA ASN A 470 35.63 -17.05 9.42
C ASN A 470 35.67 -16.61 7.96
N GLY A 471 36.67 -17.02 7.19
CA GLY A 471 36.77 -16.70 5.76
C GLY A 471 38.07 -17.21 5.14
N VAL A 472 38.19 -17.07 3.81
CA VAL A 472 39.39 -17.45 3.06
C VAL A 472 40.00 -16.22 2.41
N VAL A 473 41.29 -15.99 2.66
CA VAL A 473 42.11 -15.05 1.90
C VAL A 473 42.96 -15.85 0.92
N GLN A 474 42.71 -15.66 -0.36
CA GLN A 474 43.37 -16.40 -1.44
C GLN A 474 44.37 -15.52 -2.19
N VAL A 475 45.53 -16.11 -2.49
CA VAL A 475 46.54 -15.64 -3.42
C VAL A 475 46.97 -16.80 -4.31
N THR A 476 47.30 -16.52 -5.57
CA THR A 476 47.75 -17.53 -6.53
C THR A 476 49.22 -17.28 -6.89
N LEU A 477 50.07 -18.30 -6.87
CA LEU A 477 51.46 -18.12 -7.31
C LEU A 477 51.55 -18.17 -8.84
N SER A 478 52.15 -17.16 -9.47
CA SER A 478 52.47 -17.21 -10.90
C SER A 478 53.48 -18.34 -11.16
N ASN A 479 53.27 -19.11 -12.24
CA ASN A 479 54.08 -20.29 -12.59
C ASN A 479 55.59 -20.08 -12.39
N MET A 480 56.19 -20.87 -11.48
CA MET A 480 57.64 -20.89 -11.31
C MET A 480 58.30 -21.47 -12.57
N ILE A 481 59.13 -20.67 -13.25
CA ILE A 481 60.08 -21.20 -14.25
C ILE A 481 61.10 -22.06 -13.49
N ILE A 482 61.02 -23.38 -13.64
CA ILE A 482 62.07 -24.28 -13.16
C ILE A 482 63.26 -24.17 -14.11
N ILE A 483 64.28 -23.40 -13.74
CA ILE A 483 65.58 -23.43 -14.43
C ILE A 483 66.28 -24.73 -14.03
N ARG A 484 66.21 -25.77 -14.86
CA ARG A 484 67.07 -26.95 -14.72
C ARG A 484 68.47 -26.61 -15.20
N HIS A 485 69.39 -26.34 -14.27
CA HIS A 485 70.80 -26.20 -14.61
C HIS A 485 71.41 -27.60 -14.81
N ARG A 486 71.69 -27.97 -16.07
CA ARG A 486 72.40 -29.21 -16.41
C ARG A 486 73.90 -28.90 -16.41
N ILE A 487 74.59 -29.13 -15.28
CA ILE A 487 76.05 -29.04 -15.23
C ILE A 487 76.63 -30.22 -16.04
N ARG A 488 77.34 -29.91 -17.14
CA ARG A 488 78.10 -30.88 -17.93
C ARG A 488 79.56 -30.79 -17.50
N ASN A 489 80.05 -31.74 -16.71
CA ASN A 489 81.48 -31.87 -16.41
C ASN A 489 82.19 -32.53 -17.61
N TYR A 490 83.10 -31.81 -18.26
CA TYR A 490 84.08 -32.39 -19.19
C TYR A 490 85.42 -32.57 -18.46
N PRO A 491 86.00 -33.78 -18.39
CA PRO A 491 87.35 -33.96 -17.86
C PRO A 491 88.39 -33.65 -18.95
N TYR A 492 89.22 -32.63 -18.72
CA TYR A 492 90.49 -32.44 -19.41
C TYR A 492 91.59 -33.22 -18.68
N TRP A 493 92.28 -34.12 -19.38
CA TRP A 493 93.63 -34.57 -19.01
C TRP A 493 94.58 -34.41 -20.21
N HIS A 494 95.66 -33.70 -19.96
CA HIS A 494 96.82 -33.46 -20.83
C HIS A 494 97.70 -34.72 -20.97
N LYS A 495 98.26 -34.97 -22.16
CA LYS A 495 99.72 -34.94 -22.41
C LYS A 495 100.08 -35.21 -23.87
N MET A 496 100.95 -34.34 -24.39
CA MET A 496 101.74 -34.48 -25.62
C MET A 496 102.73 -35.65 -25.53
N THR A 497 103.06 -36.30 -26.67
CA THR A 497 104.41 -36.29 -27.29
C THR A 497 104.51 -37.16 -28.56
N HIS A 498 105.06 -36.54 -29.61
CA HIS A 498 106.12 -36.99 -30.55
C HIS A 498 105.92 -38.02 -31.70
N ARG A 499 106.32 -37.49 -32.89
CA ARG A 499 107.17 -38.01 -33.99
C ARG A 499 106.61 -38.96 -35.07
N GLN A 500 106.61 -38.40 -36.29
CA GLN A 500 107.12 -38.90 -37.59
C GLN A 500 107.20 -40.43 -37.80
N TYR A 501 106.55 -40.95 -38.84
CA TYR A 501 106.99 -40.93 -40.24
C TYR A 501 105.79 -40.86 -41.18
#